data_AF-A0A5M4DEI4-F1
#
_entry.id   AF-A0A5M4DEI4-F1
#
_cell.length_a   1.000
_cell.length_b   1.000
_cell.length_c   1.000
_cell.angle_alpha   90.00
_cell.angle_beta   90.00
_cell.angle_gamma   90.00
#
_symmetry.space_group_name_H-M   'P 1'
#
loop_
_entity.id
_entity.type
_entity.pdbx_description
1 polymer ?
#
loop_
_entity_poly.entity_id
_entity_poly.type
_entity_poly.pdbx_seq_one_letter_code
_entity_poly.pdbx_strand_id
1 'polypeptide(L)'
;MSADPGVLHAHMITGMGRGPDSWIDIDWISAGAQQSEFATTRIQLNGYTSTPLDIVALGTGTQTFNSFSINVLQLILPGNTIVPGPHTKTVPSNFKLMAGRTTAIQTFFDESMVFEDQGAMIFDDVAFDFVNVDLFGGSIPAFFSDCVRVDIGQLSSRPGLNAGGQAQFVYVSGDVVGLSGSSSTTFEIHMDRDRNLDFVPVRGGTFTGTTAGTYTVVEPNPQNSSVEIPRYTAPWTDFDNVVQDFTEFVMISFPSTDSTKSDHLLMLSRSSGVITACYFGTLNRNTGSFSAYPIGQFKQGSPTTIGGVASIEATGGNYSIESGTPPASFPLTGTYLRFVR
;
A
#
# COMPACT_ATOMS: atom_id res chain seq x y z
N MET A 1 -17.20 -1.74 -1.88
CA MET A 1 -17.48 -2.18 -3.26
C MET A 1 -16.50 -3.32 -3.54
N SER A 2 -16.99 -4.51 -3.92
CA SER A 2 -16.11 -5.60 -4.36
C SER A 2 -15.56 -5.21 -5.73
N ALA A 3 -14.24 -5.25 -5.91
CA ALA A 3 -13.65 -5.11 -7.23
C ALA A 3 -14.10 -6.31 -8.06
N ASP A 4 -14.79 -6.07 -9.18
CA ASP A 4 -15.14 -7.14 -10.10
C ASP A 4 -13.85 -7.80 -10.61
N PRO A 5 -13.80 -9.13 -10.73
CA PRO A 5 -12.63 -9.83 -11.25
C PRO A 5 -12.28 -9.30 -12.65
N GLY A 6 -11.18 -8.54 -12.74
CA GLY A 6 -10.72 -7.87 -13.96
C GLY A 6 -10.52 -6.36 -13.84
N VAL A 7 -11.01 -5.72 -12.78
CA VAL A 7 -10.75 -4.30 -12.49
C VAL A 7 -9.56 -4.19 -11.54
N LEU A 8 -8.59 -3.37 -11.92
CA LEU A 8 -7.39 -3.08 -11.16
C LEU A 8 -7.47 -1.63 -10.69
N HIS A 9 -7.40 -1.41 -9.38
CA HIS A 9 -7.53 -0.08 -8.81
C HIS A 9 -6.15 0.51 -8.51
N ALA A 10 -5.93 1.74 -8.98
CA ALA A 10 -4.82 2.60 -8.60
C ALA A 10 -5.36 3.88 -7.95
N HIS A 11 -4.92 4.22 -6.74
CA HIS A 11 -5.15 5.56 -6.19
C HIS A 11 -4.00 6.46 -6.57
N MET A 12 -4.24 7.47 -7.41
CA MET A 12 -3.28 8.54 -7.64
C MET A 12 -3.41 9.53 -6.48
N ILE A 13 -2.38 9.57 -5.66
CA ILE A 13 -2.26 10.55 -4.58
C ILE A 13 -1.44 11.68 -5.16
N THR A 14 -1.92 12.91 -5.11
CA THR A 14 -1.13 14.09 -5.51
C THR A 14 -0.80 14.91 -4.26
N GLY A 15 0.48 15.12 -3.97
CA GLY A 15 0.91 15.99 -2.85
C GLY A 15 1.40 17.38 -3.25
N MET A 16 1.86 18.14 -2.24
CA MET A 16 1.60 19.58 -2.10
C MET A 16 2.77 20.53 -2.37
N GLY A 17 2.46 21.75 -2.80
CA GLY A 17 3.32 22.94 -2.77
C GLY A 17 2.87 24.06 -1.81
N ARG A 18 3.76 25.02 -1.55
CA ARG A 18 3.42 26.33 -0.96
C ARG A 18 3.22 27.33 -2.10
N GLY A 19 1.98 27.66 -2.42
CA GLY A 19 1.66 28.53 -3.56
C GLY A 19 0.26 29.14 -3.51
N PRO A 20 -0.02 30.17 -4.34
CA PRO A 20 -1.37 30.63 -4.60
C PRO A 20 -2.30 29.50 -5.09
N ASP A 21 -3.62 29.70 -5.04
CA ASP A 21 -4.62 28.69 -5.45
C ASP A 21 -4.58 28.43 -6.97
N SER A 22 -3.58 27.65 -7.41
CA SER A 22 -3.36 27.23 -8.79
C SER A 22 -3.80 25.76 -8.98
N TRP A 23 -4.24 25.42 -10.18
CA TRP A 23 -4.67 24.07 -10.55
C TRP A 23 -4.01 23.61 -11.85
N ILE A 24 -3.87 22.30 -12.01
CA ILE A 24 -3.50 21.66 -13.27
C ILE A 24 -4.58 20.67 -13.66
N ASP A 25 -4.81 20.56 -14.96
CA ASP A 25 -5.66 19.49 -15.51
C ASP A 25 -4.75 18.42 -16.12
N ILE A 26 -4.95 17.16 -15.73
CA ILE A 26 -4.12 16.02 -16.10
C ILE A 26 -4.96 14.89 -16.70
N ASP A 27 -4.44 14.27 -17.76
CA ASP A 27 -4.85 12.94 -18.19
C ASP A 27 -3.76 11.91 -17.89
N TRP A 28 -4.16 10.76 -17.35
CA TRP A 28 -3.26 9.62 -17.15
C TRP A 28 -3.29 8.73 -18.40
N ILE A 29 -2.20 8.05 -18.73
CA ILE A 29 -2.20 7.05 -19.81
C ILE A 29 -1.38 5.86 -19.36
N SER A 30 -2.02 4.71 -19.15
CA SER A 30 -1.30 3.47 -18.88
C SER A 30 -0.79 2.84 -20.17
N ALA A 31 0.50 2.50 -20.23
CA ALA A 31 1.08 1.73 -21.31
C ALA A 31 0.87 0.22 -21.05
N GLY A 32 -0.28 -0.32 -21.48
CA GLY A 32 -0.56 -1.76 -21.38
C GLY A 32 -2.06 -2.09 -21.46
N ALA A 33 -2.42 -2.94 -22.43
CA ALA A 33 -3.74 -3.52 -22.73
C ALA A 33 -4.98 -2.62 -22.45
N GLN A 34 -5.44 -1.96 -23.52
CA GLN A 34 -6.52 -0.95 -23.60
C GLN A 34 -6.16 0.36 -22.88
N GLN A 35 -5.66 1.33 -23.66
CA GLN A 35 -5.68 2.74 -23.28
C GLN A 35 -7.12 3.09 -22.87
N SER A 36 -7.35 3.29 -21.58
CA SER A 36 -8.49 4.11 -21.16
C SER A 36 -7.98 5.54 -21.16
N GLU A 37 -8.49 6.37 -22.07
CA GLU A 37 -8.45 7.81 -21.84
C GLU A 37 -9.29 8.05 -20.58
N PHE A 38 -8.64 8.45 -19.50
CA PHE A 38 -9.34 8.75 -18.26
C PHE A 38 -9.98 10.12 -18.36
N ALA A 39 -10.99 10.36 -17.52
CA ALA A 39 -11.52 11.70 -17.36
C ALA A 39 -10.40 12.63 -16.88
N THR A 40 -10.28 13.78 -17.55
CA THR A 40 -9.37 14.83 -17.14
C THR A 40 -9.58 15.16 -15.67
N THR A 41 -8.49 15.05 -14.92
CA THR A 41 -8.48 15.23 -13.48
C THR A 41 -7.91 16.59 -13.15
N ARG A 42 -8.69 17.41 -12.45
CA ARG A 42 -8.21 18.69 -11.92
C ARG A 42 -7.54 18.49 -10.56
N ILE A 43 -6.28 18.86 -10.47
CA ILE A 43 -5.47 18.78 -9.26
C ILE A 43 -5.11 20.20 -8.80
N GLN A 44 -5.30 20.47 -7.52
CA GLN A 44 -4.86 21.72 -6.92
C GLN A 44 -3.41 21.58 -6.46
N LEU A 45 -2.52 22.49 -6.87
CA LEU A 45 -1.09 22.40 -6.56
C LEU A 45 -0.77 22.63 -5.07
N ASN A 46 -1.73 23.11 -4.27
CA ASN A 46 -1.61 23.31 -2.82
C ASN A 46 -2.57 22.44 -1.98
N GLY A 47 -3.21 21.42 -2.58
CA GLY A 47 -4.15 20.53 -1.88
C GLY A 47 -3.87 19.06 -2.19
N TYR A 48 -3.97 18.17 -1.18
CA TYR A 48 -4.01 16.75 -1.50
C TYR A 48 -5.32 16.44 -2.22
N THR A 49 -5.20 15.96 -3.45
CA THR A 49 -6.30 15.33 -4.14
C THR A 49 -5.96 13.86 -4.36
N SER A 50 -6.88 12.98 -3.98
CA SER A 50 -6.82 11.57 -4.30
C SER A 50 -7.82 11.32 -5.42
N THR A 51 -7.31 10.85 -6.56
CA THR A 51 -8.16 10.49 -7.68
C THR A 51 -8.07 8.98 -7.89
N PRO A 52 -9.20 8.26 -7.77
CA PRO A 52 -9.23 6.85 -8.11
C PRO A 52 -9.04 6.67 -9.61
N LEU A 53 -8.19 5.73 -9.99
CA LEU A 53 -7.92 5.30 -11.35
C LEU A 53 -8.29 3.82 -11.47
N ASP A 54 -9.34 3.54 -12.23
CA ASP A 54 -9.76 2.16 -12.50
C ASP A 54 -9.16 1.71 -13.83
N ILE A 55 -8.23 0.75 -13.76
CA ILE A 55 -7.61 0.13 -14.93
C ILE A 55 -8.32 -1.19 -15.19
N VAL A 56 -8.98 -1.32 -16.35
CA VAL A 56 -9.63 -2.56 -16.74
C VAL A 56 -8.61 -3.49 -17.39
N ALA A 57 -8.29 -4.58 -16.71
CA ALA A 57 -7.43 -5.63 -17.24
C ALA A 57 -8.22 -6.68 -18.01
N LEU A 58 -7.81 -6.96 -19.24
CA LEU A 58 -8.27 -8.16 -19.96
C LEU A 58 -7.55 -9.40 -19.39
N GLY A 59 -8.15 -10.03 -18.37
CA GLY A 59 -7.70 -11.31 -17.81
C GLY A 59 -7.75 -11.36 -16.28
N THR A 60 -7.70 -12.56 -15.71
CA THR A 60 -7.80 -12.82 -14.25
C THR A 60 -6.44 -12.84 -13.53
N GLY A 61 -5.37 -12.41 -14.20
CA GLY A 61 -3.98 -12.54 -13.73
C GLY A 61 -3.38 -11.27 -13.09
N THR A 62 -2.18 -11.40 -12.53
CA THR A 62 -1.35 -10.26 -12.11
C THR A 62 -0.78 -9.56 -13.34
N GLN A 63 -0.88 -8.23 -13.40
CA GLN A 63 -0.24 -7.41 -14.43
C GLN A 63 0.84 -6.54 -13.81
N THR A 64 1.97 -6.41 -14.50
CA THR A 64 3.09 -5.56 -14.07
C THR A 64 3.20 -4.35 -15.01
N PHE A 65 3.31 -3.17 -14.42
CA PHE A 65 3.45 -1.90 -15.14
C PHE A 65 4.86 -1.35 -14.93
N ASN A 66 5.58 -1.20 -16.04
CA ASN A 66 6.96 -0.70 -16.05
C ASN A 66 7.04 0.81 -16.35
N SER A 67 5.94 1.40 -16.85
CA SER A 67 5.78 2.84 -16.98
C SER A 67 4.32 3.20 -17.20
N PHE A 68 4.00 4.47 -16.99
CA PHE A 68 2.78 5.12 -17.48
C PHE A 68 3.13 6.55 -17.91
N SER A 69 2.23 7.22 -18.62
CA SER A 69 2.39 8.63 -19.00
C SER A 69 1.40 9.52 -18.26
N ILE A 70 1.84 10.74 -18.00
CA ILE A 70 1.06 11.84 -17.43
C ILE A 70 1.03 12.93 -18.47
N ASN A 71 -0.16 13.34 -18.89
CA ASN A 71 -0.34 14.50 -19.77
C ASN A 71 -0.86 15.66 -18.94
N VAL A 72 -0.01 16.65 -18.67
CA VAL A 72 -0.44 17.92 -18.08
C VAL A 72 -0.97 18.80 -19.20
N LEU A 73 -2.27 19.07 -19.22
CA LEU A 73 -2.93 19.73 -20.35
C LEU A 73 -2.83 21.25 -20.26
N GLN A 74 -3.02 21.80 -19.06
CA GLN A 74 -3.05 23.23 -18.80
C GLN A 74 -2.80 23.55 -17.33
N LEU A 75 -2.28 24.75 -17.09
CA LEU A 75 -2.15 25.38 -15.79
C LEU A 75 -3.25 26.44 -15.65
N ILE A 76 -3.90 26.48 -14.51
CA ILE A 76 -4.99 27.41 -14.19
C ILE A 76 -4.53 28.23 -13.00
N LEU A 77 -4.27 29.50 -13.24
CA LEU A 77 -3.80 30.45 -12.24
C LEU A 77 -4.97 31.03 -11.43
N PRO A 78 -4.70 31.65 -10.27
CA PRO A 78 -5.72 32.36 -9.51
C PRO A 78 -6.52 33.34 -10.37
N GLY A 79 -7.84 33.34 -10.21
CA GLY A 79 -8.74 34.11 -11.07
C GLY A 79 -9.15 33.42 -12.37
N ASN A 80 -8.87 32.11 -12.50
CA ASN A 80 -9.24 31.26 -13.64
C ASN A 80 -8.55 31.63 -14.95
N THR A 81 -7.36 32.24 -14.90
CA THR A 81 -6.54 32.44 -16.10
C THR A 81 -5.97 31.09 -16.54
N ILE A 82 -6.24 30.70 -17.78
CA ILE A 82 -5.80 29.43 -18.36
C ILE A 82 -4.52 29.65 -19.17
N VAL A 83 -3.49 28.88 -18.84
CA VAL A 83 -2.22 28.81 -19.57
C VAL A 83 -2.13 27.43 -20.23
N PRO A 84 -2.44 27.32 -21.54
CA PRO A 84 -2.34 26.06 -22.26
C PRO A 84 -0.88 25.70 -22.52
N GLY A 85 -0.54 24.40 -22.47
CA GLY A 85 0.82 23.96 -22.80
C GLY A 85 1.01 22.46 -22.62
N PRO A 86 0.26 21.60 -23.33
CA PRO A 86 0.25 20.17 -23.07
C PRO A 86 1.67 19.59 -23.01
N HIS A 87 2.01 18.96 -21.88
CA HIS A 87 3.28 18.27 -21.67
C HIS A 87 3.04 16.82 -21.29
N THR A 88 3.76 15.90 -21.95
CA THR A 88 3.67 14.47 -21.66
C THR A 88 4.93 14.02 -20.94
N LYS A 89 4.77 13.58 -19.70
CA LYS A 89 5.81 12.93 -18.90
C LYS A 89 5.60 11.43 -18.88
N THR A 90 6.55 10.67 -19.43
CA THR A 90 6.64 9.23 -19.19
C THR A 90 7.28 8.99 -17.83
N VAL A 91 6.56 8.34 -16.92
CA VAL A 91 6.99 8.02 -15.57
C VAL A 91 7.42 6.56 -15.49
N PRO A 92 8.67 6.27 -15.11
CA PRO A 92 9.11 4.92 -14.80
C PRO A 92 8.31 4.37 -13.61
N SER A 93 7.83 3.14 -13.73
CA SER A 93 7.09 2.47 -12.66
C SER A 93 7.56 1.03 -12.49
N ASN A 94 7.32 0.43 -11.33
CA ASN A 94 7.54 -1.00 -11.12
C ASN A 94 6.52 -1.49 -10.10
N PHE A 95 5.27 -1.61 -10.54
CA PHE A 95 4.20 -2.06 -9.67
C PHE A 95 3.36 -3.12 -10.33
N LYS A 96 2.75 -3.94 -9.48
CA LYS A 96 1.78 -4.93 -9.88
C LYS A 96 0.39 -4.45 -9.56
N LEU A 97 -0.50 -4.83 -10.44
CA LEU A 97 -1.92 -4.81 -10.22
C LEU A 97 -2.40 -6.26 -10.13
N MET A 98 -3.18 -6.55 -9.10
CA MET A 98 -3.67 -7.91 -8.82
C MET A 98 -5.18 -7.88 -8.65
N ALA A 99 -5.87 -8.83 -9.26
CA ALA A 99 -7.31 -8.98 -9.10
C ALA A 99 -7.69 -9.06 -7.60
N GLY A 100 -8.72 -8.31 -7.23
CA GLY A 100 -9.19 -8.16 -5.84
C GLY A 100 -8.38 -7.18 -4.98
N ARG A 101 -7.14 -6.85 -5.35
CA ARG A 101 -6.27 -5.95 -4.59
C ARG A 101 -6.46 -4.49 -5.03
N THR A 102 -6.12 -3.55 -4.15
CA THR A 102 -6.15 -2.11 -4.45
C THR A 102 -4.74 -1.56 -4.36
N THR A 103 -4.16 -1.18 -5.49
CA THR A 103 -2.85 -0.54 -5.55
C THR A 103 -3.02 0.97 -5.35
N ALA A 104 -2.07 1.61 -4.69
CA ALA A 104 -1.96 3.07 -4.60
C ALA A 104 -0.63 3.47 -5.24
N ILE A 105 -0.65 4.53 -6.04
CA ILE A 105 0.51 5.11 -6.72
C ILE A 105 0.62 6.56 -6.25
N GLN A 106 1.76 6.93 -5.71
CA GLN A 106 1.94 8.25 -5.12
C GLN A 106 2.68 9.17 -6.08
N THR A 107 2.02 10.24 -6.50
CA THR A 107 2.58 11.38 -7.23
C THR A 107 2.49 12.66 -6.40
N PHE A 108 3.26 13.65 -6.75
CA PHE A 108 3.39 14.92 -6.04
C PHE A 108 3.56 15.97 -7.13
N PHE A 109 2.75 17.01 -7.06
CA PHE A 109 2.80 18.12 -8.00
C PHE A 109 2.79 19.42 -7.20
N ASP A 110 3.77 20.25 -7.45
CA ASP A 110 3.82 21.59 -6.89
C ASP A 110 4.21 22.61 -7.96
N GLU A 111 4.25 23.88 -7.55
CA GLU A 111 4.62 24.99 -8.42
C GLU A 111 6.10 25.02 -8.80
N SER A 112 6.95 24.19 -8.19
CA SER A 112 8.33 24.00 -8.68
C SER A 112 8.38 23.09 -9.91
N MET A 113 7.36 22.24 -10.09
CA MET A 113 7.25 21.31 -11.21
C MET A 113 6.41 21.87 -12.35
N VAL A 114 5.33 22.60 -12.04
CA VAL A 114 4.43 23.18 -13.06
C VAL A 114 4.17 24.64 -12.75
N PHE A 115 4.64 25.53 -13.63
CA PHE A 115 4.52 26.98 -13.45
C PHE A 115 4.36 27.71 -14.76
N GLU A 116 4.00 29.00 -14.68
CA GLU A 116 3.93 29.89 -15.84
C GLU A 116 5.25 30.69 -15.96
N ASP A 117 5.79 30.74 -17.17
CA ASP A 117 6.88 31.63 -17.53
C ASP A 117 6.61 32.27 -18.90
N GLN A 118 6.59 33.60 -18.96
CA GLN A 118 6.41 34.40 -20.18
C GLN A 118 5.17 34.04 -21.01
N GLY A 119 4.07 33.68 -20.35
CA GLY A 119 2.79 33.31 -20.93
C GLY A 119 2.68 31.85 -21.36
N ALA A 120 3.68 31.01 -21.06
CA ALA A 120 3.69 29.59 -21.36
C ALA A 120 3.70 28.75 -20.08
N MET A 121 3.03 27.59 -20.12
CA MET A 121 3.17 26.60 -19.06
C MET A 121 4.50 25.86 -19.25
N ILE A 122 5.28 25.79 -18.19
CA ILE A 122 6.50 25.01 -18.09
C ILE A 122 6.26 23.80 -17.19
N PHE A 123 6.74 22.64 -17.63
CA PHE A 123 6.84 21.44 -16.81
C PHE A 123 8.31 21.08 -16.60
N ASP A 124 8.77 21.06 -15.35
CA ASP A 124 10.13 20.66 -14.99
C ASP A 124 10.18 19.16 -14.68
N ASP A 125 10.61 18.39 -15.68
CA ASP A 125 10.77 16.94 -15.57
C ASP A 125 11.78 16.52 -14.49
N VAL A 126 12.79 17.34 -14.22
CA VAL A 126 13.85 17.04 -13.26
C VAL A 126 13.34 17.27 -11.84
N ALA A 127 12.63 18.37 -11.60
CA ALA A 127 11.96 18.63 -10.33
C ALA A 127 10.92 17.55 -10.04
N PHE A 128 10.14 17.13 -11.05
CA PHE A 128 9.18 16.05 -10.91
C PHE A 128 9.86 14.75 -10.50
N ASP A 129 10.90 14.31 -11.23
CA ASP A 129 11.58 13.04 -10.93
C ASP A 129 12.25 13.07 -9.56
N PHE A 130 12.84 14.20 -9.17
CA PHE A 130 13.50 14.33 -7.86
C PHE A 130 12.56 14.07 -6.68
N VAL A 131 11.29 14.48 -6.79
CA VAL A 131 10.30 14.30 -5.71
C VAL A 131 9.58 12.95 -5.82
N ASN A 132 9.29 12.50 -7.04
CA ASN A 132 8.36 11.40 -7.28
C ASN A 132 9.04 10.05 -7.52
N VAL A 133 10.26 10.04 -8.05
CA VAL A 133 10.94 8.81 -8.44
C VAL A 133 11.88 8.41 -7.30
N ASP A 134 11.74 7.19 -6.82
CA ASP A 134 12.63 6.67 -5.79
C ASP A 134 14.08 6.60 -6.32
N LEU A 135 15.02 7.13 -5.55
CA LEU A 135 16.43 7.22 -5.93
C LEU A 135 17.10 5.85 -6.02
N PHE A 136 16.57 4.83 -5.33
CA PHE A 136 17.13 3.48 -5.32
C PHE A 136 16.44 2.55 -6.31
N GLY A 137 15.11 2.64 -6.43
CA GLY A 137 14.29 1.84 -7.34
C GLY A 137 14.12 2.43 -8.74
N GLY A 138 14.51 3.68 -8.98
CA GLY A 138 14.40 4.37 -10.27
C GLY A 138 12.97 4.41 -10.83
N SER A 139 11.97 4.29 -9.96
CA SER A 139 10.56 4.20 -10.33
C SER A 139 9.68 4.86 -9.28
N ILE A 140 8.46 5.22 -9.68
CA ILE A 140 7.51 5.84 -8.77
C ILE A 140 7.00 4.84 -7.70
N PRO A 141 6.90 5.24 -6.43
CA PRO A 141 6.38 4.38 -5.36
C PRO A 141 4.93 3.95 -5.60
N ALA A 142 4.69 2.64 -5.48
CA ALA A 142 3.34 2.09 -5.42
C ALA A 142 3.27 0.93 -4.42
N PHE A 143 2.12 0.73 -3.76
CA PHE A 143 1.84 -0.34 -2.78
C PHE A 143 0.42 -0.86 -2.91
N PHE A 144 0.17 -2.07 -2.43
CA PHE A 144 -1.16 -2.47 -2.03
C PHE A 144 -1.61 -1.71 -0.79
N SER A 145 -2.70 -0.97 -0.95
CA SER A 145 -3.35 -0.17 0.09
C SER A 145 -4.47 -0.93 0.79
N ASP A 146 -5.01 -1.99 0.20
CA ASP A 146 -6.00 -2.82 0.89
C ASP A 146 -5.35 -3.66 1.99
N CYS A 147 -6.00 -3.73 3.16
CA CYS A 147 -5.44 -4.42 4.33
C CYS A 147 -6.36 -5.53 4.85
N VAL A 148 -5.73 -6.59 5.38
CA VAL A 148 -6.39 -7.58 6.22
C VAL A 148 -6.09 -7.31 7.69
N ARG A 149 -7.12 -7.17 8.51
CA ARG A 149 -7.03 -6.99 9.96
C ARG A 149 -7.03 -8.33 10.68
N VAL A 150 -6.02 -8.58 11.51
CA VAL A 150 -5.94 -9.74 12.40
C VAL A 150 -6.05 -9.25 13.85
N ASP A 151 -6.98 -9.84 14.61
CA ASP A 151 -7.06 -9.64 16.07
C ASP A 151 -5.98 -10.48 16.77
N ILE A 152 -5.04 -9.78 17.41
CA ILE A 152 -3.94 -10.35 18.20
C ILE A 152 -4.11 -10.05 19.69
N GLY A 153 -5.29 -9.59 20.11
CA GLY A 153 -5.58 -9.13 21.46
C GLY A 153 -5.44 -10.18 22.55
N GLN A 154 -5.52 -11.45 22.17
CA GLN A 154 -5.39 -12.59 23.09
C GLN A 154 -3.94 -13.09 23.24
N LEU A 155 -3.00 -12.50 22.49
CA LEU A 155 -1.57 -12.80 22.63
C LEU A 155 -0.99 -12.09 23.85
N SER A 156 -0.13 -12.79 24.59
CA SER A 156 0.57 -12.23 25.76
C SER A 156 1.66 -11.22 25.39
N SER A 157 2.27 -11.38 24.21
CA SER A 157 3.31 -10.50 23.67
C SER A 157 2.82 -9.87 22.37
N ARG A 158 2.65 -8.55 22.38
CA ARG A 158 2.06 -7.76 21.29
C ARG A 158 2.92 -6.53 20.98
N PRO A 159 2.96 -6.05 19.73
CA PRO A 159 3.70 -4.85 19.34
C PRO A 159 3.32 -3.66 20.21
N GLY A 160 4.30 -2.83 20.56
CA GLY A 160 4.06 -1.55 21.22
C GLY A 160 3.59 -0.47 20.23
N LEU A 161 2.60 0.32 20.63
CA LEU A 161 2.15 1.49 19.88
C LEU A 161 3.03 2.71 20.22
N ASN A 162 3.27 3.59 19.25
CA ASN A 162 3.97 4.88 19.44
C ASN A 162 3.23 5.77 20.45
N ALA A 163 1.89 5.75 20.46
CA ALA A 163 1.08 6.48 21.44
C ALA A 163 1.08 5.83 22.85
N GLY A 164 1.78 4.72 23.04
CA GLY A 164 1.80 3.94 24.27
C GLY A 164 0.78 2.80 24.28
N GLY A 165 1.04 1.79 25.11
CA GLY A 165 0.24 0.57 25.17
C GLY A 165 0.61 -0.47 24.11
N GLN A 166 -0.22 -1.50 23.98
CA GLN A 166 -0.01 -2.63 23.08
C GLN A 166 -1.07 -2.65 21.98
N ALA A 167 -0.67 -3.11 20.80
CA ALA A 167 -1.59 -3.35 19.70
C ALA A 167 -2.58 -4.47 20.04
N GLN A 168 -3.86 -4.25 19.72
CA GLN A 168 -4.91 -5.27 19.66
C GLN A 168 -5.01 -5.84 18.24
N PHE A 169 -4.81 -5.00 17.23
CA PHE A 169 -5.00 -5.38 15.84
C PHE A 169 -3.75 -5.09 15.03
N VAL A 170 -3.42 -6.01 14.12
CA VAL A 170 -2.43 -5.83 13.06
C VAL A 170 -3.13 -5.82 11.70
N TYR A 171 -2.72 -4.93 10.82
CA TYR A 171 -3.23 -4.77 9.46
C TYR A 171 -2.10 -5.13 8.49
N VAL A 172 -2.33 -5.96 7.48
CA VAL A 172 -1.27 -6.36 6.54
C VAL A 172 -1.77 -6.28 5.10
N SER A 173 -0.96 -5.72 4.20
CA SER A 173 -1.21 -5.70 2.75
C SER A 173 -0.15 -6.43 1.92
N GLY A 174 1.06 -6.62 2.45
CA GLY A 174 2.22 -7.07 1.68
C GLY A 174 3.22 -5.96 1.38
N ASP A 175 2.81 -4.71 1.52
CA ASP A 175 3.67 -3.52 1.40
C ASP A 175 3.53 -2.57 2.61
N VAL A 176 2.45 -2.74 3.37
CA VAL A 176 2.07 -1.94 4.54
C VAL A 176 1.71 -2.87 5.70
N VAL A 177 2.19 -2.51 6.89
CA VAL A 177 1.75 -3.08 8.16
C VAL A 177 1.19 -1.99 9.05
N GLY A 178 -0.02 -2.18 9.55
CA GLY A 178 -0.69 -1.27 10.46
C GLY A 178 -0.83 -1.83 11.87
N LEU A 179 -0.85 -0.97 12.90
CA LEU A 179 -1.07 -1.37 14.30
C LEU A 179 -2.10 -0.46 14.99
N SER A 180 -3.05 -1.03 15.72
CA SER A 180 -3.98 -0.24 16.54
C SER A 180 -4.35 -0.88 17.87
N GLY A 181 -4.79 -0.06 18.82
CA GLY A 181 -5.38 -0.50 20.08
C GLY A 181 -6.86 -0.87 19.95
N SER A 182 -7.41 -1.49 20.99
CA SER A 182 -8.77 -2.08 20.97
C SER A 182 -9.91 -1.08 20.77
N SER A 183 -9.77 0.15 21.27
CA SER A 183 -10.78 1.21 21.16
C SER A 183 -10.39 2.28 20.13
N SER A 184 -9.35 2.06 19.34
CA SER A 184 -8.81 3.07 18.43
C SER A 184 -9.62 3.14 17.14
N THR A 185 -9.95 4.35 16.72
CA THR A 185 -10.46 4.61 15.37
C THR A 185 -9.32 4.92 14.40
N THR A 186 -8.06 4.82 14.83
CA THR A 186 -6.86 5.06 14.02
C THR A 186 -5.82 3.96 14.20
N PHE A 187 -4.92 3.77 13.23
CA PHE A 187 -3.83 2.78 13.32
C PHE A 187 -2.50 3.29 12.76
N GLU A 188 -1.41 3.12 13.50
CA GLU A 188 -0.07 3.48 13.03
C GLU A 188 0.29 2.69 11.78
N ILE A 189 0.85 3.35 10.78
CA ILE A 189 1.26 2.73 9.51
C ILE A 189 2.77 2.59 9.47
N HIS A 190 3.22 1.38 9.14
CA HIS A 190 4.61 1.02 8.89
C HIS A 190 4.72 0.52 7.45
N MET A 191 5.52 1.20 6.64
CA MET A 191 5.79 0.78 5.27
C MET A 191 7.27 0.37 5.15
N ASP A 192 7.57 -0.57 4.25
CA ASP A 192 8.96 -0.97 4.03
C ASP A 192 9.80 0.23 3.57
N ARG A 193 10.93 0.41 4.25
CA ARG A 193 11.78 1.61 4.35
C ARG A 193 12.41 2.10 3.03
N ASP A 194 12.27 1.34 1.94
CA ASP A 194 12.92 1.62 0.65
C ASP A 194 12.14 2.58 -0.24
N ARG A 195 11.10 3.23 0.28
CA ARG A 195 10.33 4.21 -0.47
C ARG A 195 10.41 5.48 0.32
N ASN A 196 10.98 6.54 -0.26
CA ASN A 196 11.11 7.90 0.26
C ASN A 196 9.85 8.40 1.01
N LEU A 197 9.64 7.88 2.22
CA LEU A 197 8.54 8.19 3.14
C LEU A 197 9.13 8.63 4.48
N ASP A 198 10.32 9.22 4.44
CA ASP A 198 10.90 9.94 5.56
C ASP A 198 10.23 11.31 5.70
N PHE A 199 8.90 11.38 5.65
CA PHE A 199 8.15 12.53 6.13
C PHE A 199 6.83 12.09 6.75
N VAL A 200 6.73 12.42 8.04
CA VAL A 200 5.57 12.42 8.93
C VAL A 200 5.23 11.06 9.56
N PRO A 201 5.12 10.99 10.91
CA PRO A 201 4.35 9.92 11.54
C PRO A 201 2.93 10.06 11.04
N VAL A 202 2.57 9.27 10.02
CA VAL A 202 1.20 9.16 9.53
C VAL A 202 0.35 8.88 10.76
N ARG A 203 -0.42 9.88 11.21
CA ARG A 203 -1.45 9.64 12.20
C ARG A 203 -2.42 8.72 11.52
N GLY A 204 -2.57 7.58 12.18
CA GLY A 204 -3.16 6.41 11.60
C GLY A 204 -4.47 6.65 10.90
N GLY A 205 -4.69 5.93 9.81
CA GLY A 205 -5.88 6.16 9.00
C GLY A 205 -7.15 6.08 9.85
N THR A 206 -8.09 7.00 9.64
CA THR A 206 -9.35 7.00 10.39
C THR A 206 -10.27 5.91 9.84
N PHE A 207 -10.73 5.01 10.70
CA PHE A 207 -11.77 4.03 10.38
C PHE A 207 -13.13 4.72 10.32
N THR A 208 -13.87 4.49 9.23
CA THR A 208 -15.25 4.98 9.08
C THR A 208 -16.30 4.02 9.66
N GLY A 209 -15.89 2.93 10.33
CA GLY A 209 -16.78 1.97 10.98
C GLY A 209 -16.03 0.89 11.76
N THR A 210 -16.73 0.17 12.65
CA THR A 210 -16.17 -0.89 13.51
C THR A 210 -16.10 -2.27 12.83
N THR A 211 -16.76 -2.43 11.67
CA THR A 211 -16.76 -3.61 10.79
C THR A 211 -15.92 -3.35 9.54
N ALA A 212 -15.57 -4.41 8.79
CA ALA A 212 -14.91 -4.30 7.48
C ALA A 212 -15.46 -3.11 6.66
N GLY A 213 -14.56 -2.29 6.14
CA GLY A 213 -14.91 -0.96 5.67
C GLY A 213 -13.76 -0.27 4.96
N THR A 214 -13.65 1.05 5.14
CA THR A 214 -12.54 1.84 4.61
C THR A 214 -11.75 2.49 5.73
N TYR A 215 -10.50 2.81 5.42
CA TYR A 215 -9.67 3.69 6.22
C TYR A 215 -9.15 4.82 5.34
N THR A 216 -9.00 6.00 5.92
CA THR A 216 -8.45 7.16 5.24
C THR A 216 -7.16 7.58 5.89
N VAL A 217 -6.06 7.50 5.16
CA VAL A 217 -4.78 8.07 5.60
C VAL A 217 -4.83 9.57 5.44
N VAL A 218 -4.40 10.26 6.49
CA VAL A 218 -4.38 11.72 6.56
C VAL A 218 -2.98 12.21 6.90
N GLU A 219 -2.67 13.43 6.48
CA GLU A 219 -1.43 14.11 6.82
C GLU A 219 -1.73 15.52 7.34
N PRO A 220 -0.84 16.11 8.18
CA PRO A 220 -0.96 17.50 8.58
C PRO A 220 -0.86 18.42 7.37
N ASN A 221 -1.69 19.45 7.31
CA ASN A 221 -1.60 20.46 6.28
C ASN A 221 -0.29 21.30 6.48
N PRO A 222 0.59 21.39 5.47
CA PRO A 222 1.85 22.14 5.53
C PRO A 222 1.66 23.66 5.66
N GLN A 223 0.48 24.19 5.36
CA GLN A 223 0.10 25.57 5.62
C GLN A 223 -0.48 25.76 7.03
N ASN A 224 -1.16 24.73 7.57
CA ASN A 224 -1.74 24.73 8.91
C ASN A 224 -1.73 23.33 9.52
N SER A 225 -0.72 23.04 10.33
CA SER A 225 -0.52 21.71 10.92
C SER A 225 -1.62 21.27 11.91
N SER A 226 -2.57 22.15 12.24
CA SER A 226 -3.76 21.82 13.04
C SER A 226 -4.92 21.25 12.22
N VAL A 227 -4.80 21.24 10.89
CA VAL A 227 -5.78 20.67 9.96
C VAL A 227 -5.17 19.43 9.31
N GLU A 228 -5.90 18.34 9.30
CA GLU A 228 -5.53 17.11 8.59
C GLU A 228 -6.19 17.10 7.21
N ILE A 229 -5.47 16.58 6.22
CA ILE A 229 -5.91 16.49 4.83
C ILE A 229 -5.81 15.04 4.35
N PRO A 230 -6.86 14.49 3.72
CA PRO A 230 -6.86 13.11 3.23
C PRO A 230 -5.80 12.89 2.15
N ARG A 231 -4.91 11.92 2.37
CA ARG A 231 -3.93 11.46 1.39
C ARG A 231 -4.56 10.41 0.47
N TYR A 232 -5.15 9.36 1.05
CA TYR A 232 -5.88 8.33 0.30
C TYR A 232 -6.88 7.61 1.18
N THR A 233 -7.86 6.96 0.54
CA THR A 233 -8.82 6.06 1.19
C THR A 233 -8.68 4.68 0.58
N ALA A 234 -8.59 3.66 1.42
CA ALA A 234 -8.44 2.28 0.99
C ALA A 234 -9.33 1.34 1.81
N PRO A 235 -9.70 0.17 1.26
CA PRO A 235 -10.53 -0.78 1.96
C PRO A 235 -9.71 -1.61 2.96
N TRP A 236 -10.39 -2.11 3.99
CA TRP A 236 -9.86 -3.16 4.84
C TRP A 236 -10.93 -4.21 5.13
N THR A 237 -10.49 -5.42 5.46
CA THR A 237 -11.37 -6.52 5.84
C THR A 237 -10.82 -7.28 7.03
N ASP A 238 -11.69 -7.89 7.81
CA ASP A 238 -11.29 -8.82 8.84
C ASP A 238 -10.72 -10.10 8.25
N PHE A 239 -9.71 -10.65 8.93
CA PHE A 239 -9.08 -11.92 8.59
C PHE A 239 -10.08 -13.07 8.51
N ASP A 240 -11.06 -13.12 9.41
CA ASP A 240 -12.11 -14.14 9.41
C ASP A 240 -13.04 -14.06 8.18
N ASN A 241 -13.09 -12.92 7.50
CA ASN A 241 -13.83 -12.82 6.23
C ASN A 241 -13.02 -13.36 5.05
N VAL A 242 -11.70 -13.42 5.17
CA VAL A 242 -10.76 -13.88 4.13
C VAL A 242 -10.45 -15.36 4.29
N VAL A 243 -10.32 -15.82 5.54
CA VAL A 243 -9.92 -17.18 5.88
C VAL A 243 -10.95 -17.79 6.83
N GLN A 244 -11.91 -18.52 6.26
CA GLN A 244 -13.04 -19.07 7.02
C GLN A 244 -12.79 -20.47 7.60
N ASP A 245 -11.82 -21.24 7.07
CA ASP A 245 -11.76 -22.70 7.28
C ASP A 245 -10.39 -23.27 7.71
N PHE A 246 -9.55 -22.52 8.42
CA PHE A 246 -8.36 -23.12 9.05
C PHE A 246 -8.61 -23.48 10.52
N THR A 247 -8.33 -24.74 10.86
CA THR A 247 -8.69 -25.32 12.16
C THR A 247 -7.65 -25.07 13.25
N GLU A 248 -6.36 -25.05 12.90
CA GLU A 248 -5.29 -24.97 13.90
C GLU A 248 -4.12 -24.08 13.46
N PHE A 249 -3.60 -24.25 12.24
CA PHE A 249 -2.45 -23.48 11.75
C PHE A 249 -2.64 -23.04 10.31
N VAL A 250 -2.13 -21.85 9.98
CA VAL A 250 -2.09 -21.35 8.61
C VAL A 250 -0.85 -20.51 8.38
N MET A 251 -0.23 -20.70 7.22
CA MET A 251 0.72 -19.75 6.63
C MET A 251 -0.03 -18.94 5.58
N ILE A 252 0.01 -17.61 5.68
CA ILE A 252 -0.56 -16.72 4.67
C ILE A 252 0.51 -15.75 4.18
N SER A 253 0.71 -15.70 2.85
CA SER A 253 1.56 -14.70 2.24
C SER A 253 0.74 -13.56 1.64
N PHE A 254 1.25 -12.35 1.79
CA PHE A 254 0.72 -11.13 1.22
C PHE A 254 1.69 -10.64 0.15
N PRO A 255 1.32 -10.75 -1.13
CA PRO A 255 2.17 -10.34 -2.23
C PRO A 255 2.58 -8.87 -2.12
N SER A 256 3.84 -8.57 -2.40
CA SER A 256 4.30 -7.19 -2.59
C SER A 256 4.01 -6.71 -4.02
N THR A 257 3.73 -5.41 -4.16
CA THR A 257 3.68 -4.76 -5.47
C THR A 257 5.02 -4.82 -6.19
N ASP A 258 6.14 -4.88 -5.46
CA ASP A 258 7.48 -5.03 -6.01
C ASP A 258 7.77 -6.51 -6.32
N SER A 259 8.23 -6.80 -7.54
CA SER A 259 8.57 -8.16 -7.97
C SER A 259 9.88 -8.69 -7.42
N THR A 260 10.74 -7.81 -6.93
CA THR A 260 12.05 -8.15 -6.37
C THR A 260 11.97 -8.46 -4.88
N LYS A 261 10.89 -8.04 -4.21
CA LYS A 261 10.68 -8.23 -2.77
C LYS A 261 10.01 -9.55 -2.45
N SER A 262 10.33 -10.04 -1.25
CA SER A 262 9.62 -11.17 -0.66
C SER A 262 8.23 -10.74 -0.21
N ASP A 263 7.27 -11.65 -0.27
CA ASP A 263 5.93 -11.43 0.28
C ASP A 263 6.03 -11.23 1.80
N HIS A 264 5.18 -10.39 2.40
CA HIS A 264 4.98 -10.46 3.85
C HIS A 264 4.35 -11.81 4.19
N LEU A 265 4.77 -12.41 5.29
CA LEU A 265 4.30 -13.70 5.77
C LEU A 265 3.66 -13.51 7.14
N LEU A 266 2.45 -14.04 7.32
CA LEU A 266 1.92 -14.36 8.64
C LEU A 266 1.87 -15.87 8.83
N MET A 267 2.33 -16.33 9.99
CA MET A 267 2.09 -17.69 10.46
C MET A 267 1.22 -17.59 11.71
N LEU A 268 0.00 -18.12 11.62
CA LEU A 268 -1.02 -17.99 12.67
C LEU A 268 -1.40 -19.36 13.22
N SER A 269 -1.55 -19.45 14.53
CA SER A 269 -2.24 -20.57 15.18
C SER A 269 -3.56 -20.11 15.78
N ARG A 270 -4.57 -20.98 15.74
CA ARG A 270 -5.91 -20.72 16.27
C ARG A 270 -6.34 -21.83 17.20
N SER A 271 -7.02 -21.46 18.28
CA SER A 271 -7.74 -22.40 19.14
C SER A 271 -9.07 -21.79 19.54
N SER A 272 -10.16 -22.55 19.43
CA SER A 272 -11.52 -22.11 19.79
C SER A 272 -11.93 -20.76 19.17
N GLY A 273 -11.57 -20.54 17.89
CA GLY A 273 -11.90 -19.31 17.16
C GLY A 273 -10.97 -18.12 17.42
N VAL A 274 -9.98 -18.26 18.30
CA VAL A 274 -9.08 -17.17 18.72
C VAL A 274 -7.66 -17.42 18.24
N ILE A 275 -6.98 -16.36 17.77
CA ILE A 275 -5.54 -16.42 17.44
C ILE A 275 -4.72 -16.57 18.71
N THR A 276 -3.95 -17.66 18.81
CA THR A 276 -3.13 -18.01 19.99
C THR A 276 -1.64 -17.82 19.77
N ALA A 277 -1.20 -17.75 18.51
CA ALA A 277 0.14 -17.32 18.14
C ALA A 277 0.10 -16.61 16.79
N CYS A 278 0.96 -15.62 16.63
CA CYS A 278 1.13 -14.89 15.38
C CYS A 278 2.62 -14.59 15.20
N TYR A 279 3.16 -15.00 14.06
CA TYR A 279 4.50 -14.69 13.62
C TYR A 279 4.41 -13.86 12.35
N PHE A 280 5.23 -12.82 12.28
CA PHE A 280 5.34 -11.96 11.10
C PHE A 280 6.71 -12.12 10.49
N GLY A 281 6.80 -12.01 9.17
CA GLY A 281 8.03 -12.30 8.46
C GLY A 281 7.95 -12.02 6.97
N THR A 282 8.84 -12.66 6.23
CA THR A 282 8.88 -12.61 4.78
C THR A 282 8.98 -14.01 4.18
N LEU A 283 8.47 -14.17 2.96
CA LEU A 283 8.52 -15.39 2.17
C LEU A 283 8.97 -15.07 0.74
N ASN A 284 10.08 -15.65 0.32
CA ASN A 284 10.46 -15.70 -1.07
C ASN A 284 9.76 -16.88 -1.75
N ARG A 285 8.70 -16.61 -2.51
CA ARG A 285 7.91 -17.68 -3.17
C ARG A 285 8.66 -18.47 -4.23
N ASN A 286 9.71 -17.91 -4.82
CA ASN A 286 10.49 -18.60 -5.85
C ASN A 286 11.38 -19.69 -5.25
N THR A 287 11.86 -19.47 -4.03
CA THR A 287 12.77 -20.40 -3.34
C THR A 287 12.10 -21.14 -2.18
N GLY A 288 10.91 -20.73 -1.76
CA GLY A 288 10.26 -21.23 -0.54
C GLY A 288 10.94 -20.76 0.75
N SER A 289 11.99 -19.94 0.65
CA SER A 289 12.73 -19.45 1.82
C SER A 289 11.89 -18.46 2.60
N PHE A 290 11.75 -18.69 3.90
CA PHE A 290 11.02 -17.81 4.80
C PHE A 290 11.83 -17.47 6.05
N SER A 291 11.50 -16.32 6.60
CA SER A 291 12.05 -15.77 7.83
C SER A 291 10.91 -15.13 8.60
N ALA A 292 10.74 -15.47 9.88
CA ALA A 292 9.64 -14.96 10.70
C ALA A 292 10.08 -14.72 12.14
N TYR A 293 9.30 -13.95 12.89
CA TYR A 293 9.53 -13.69 14.31
C TYR A 293 8.17 -13.48 15.01
N PRO A 294 8.09 -13.71 16.34
CA PRO A 294 6.85 -13.47 17.09
C PRO A 294 6.36 -12.03 16.88
N ILE A 295 5.06 -11.84 16.60
CA ILE A 295 4.52 -10.51 16.27
C ILE A 295 4.81 -9.48 17.37
N GLY A 296 4.90 -9.87 18.64
CA GLY A 296 5.29 -8.97 19.74
C GLY A 296 6.67 -8.33 19.59
N GLN A 297 7.53 -8.86 18.70
CA GLN A 297 8.84 -8.29 18.38
C GLN A 297 8.82 -7.38 17.15
N PHE A 298 7.65 -7.17 16.52
CA PHE A 298 7.48 -6.19 15.46
C PHE A 298 7.81 -4.79 16.01
N LYS A 299 8.79 -4.11 15.39
CA LYS A 299 9.48 -2.87 15.83
C LYS A 299 10.70 -3.04 16.76
N GLN A 300 11.12 -4.26 17.09
CA GLN A 300 12.40 -4.47 17.77
C GLN A 300 13.56 -4.36 16.77
N GLY A 301 14.67 -3.74 17.18
CA GLY A 301 15.84 -3.59 16.30
C GLY A 301 16.57 -4.91 16.00
N SER A 302 16.33 -5.96 16.78
CA SER A 302 16.93 -7.28 16.59
C SER A 302 15.98 -8.37 17.10
N PRO A 303 14.91 -8.68 16.34
CA PRO A 303 13.99 -9.75 16.70
C PRO A 303 14.70 -11.11 16.68
N THR A 304 14.20 -12.04 17.48
CA THR A 304 14.61 -13.45 17.41
C THR A 304 13.93 -14.09 16.23
N THR A 305 14.66 -14.12 15.12
CA THR A 305 14.19 -14.67 13.86
C THR A 305 14.31 -16.19 13.84
N ILE A 306 13.26 -16.82 13.34
CA ILE A 306 13.20 -18.21 12.91
C ILE A 306 13.13 -18.25 11.39
N GLY A 307 13.52 -19.36 10.77
CA GLY A 307 13.46 -19.45 9.32
C GLY A 307 13.69 -20.86 8.80
N GLY A 308 13.43 -21.02 7.51
CA GLY A 308 13.52 -22.30 6.84
C GLY A 308 13.18 -22.22 5.36
N VAL A 309 13.05 -23.39 4.75
CA VAL A 309 12.60 -23.55 3.37
C VAL A 309 11.33 -24.39 3.40
N ALA A 310 10.27 -23.90 2.77
CA ALA A 310 9.02 -24.63 2.62
C ALA A 310 8.71 -24.87 1.14
N SER A 311 8.35 -26.10 0.78
CA SER A 311 7.58 -26.33 -0.43
C SER A 311 6.17 -25.81 -0.22
N ILE A 312 5.69 -25.08 -1.21
CA ILE A 312 4.40 -24.41 -1.18
C ILE A 312 3.65 -24.83 -2.42
N GLU A 313 2.55 -25.55 -2.24
CA GLU A 313 1.62 -25.83 -3.32
C GLU A 313 0.99 -24.52 -3.83
N ALA A 314 0.42 -24.54 -5.04
CA ALA A 314 -0.20 -23.35 -5.64
C ALA A 314 -1.28 -22.71 -4.74
N THR A 315 -1.71 -21.49 -5.05
CA THR A 315 -2.69 -20.68 -4.28
C THR A 315 -3.80 -21.54 -3.66
N GLY A 316 -3.83 -21.62 -2.32
CA GLY A 316 -4.86 -22.39 -1.58
C GLY A 316 -4.52 -23.86 -1.31
N GLY A 317 -3.26 -24.28 -1.45
CA GLY A 317 -2.79 -25.64 -1.19
C GLY A 317 -2.14 -25.83 0.19
N ASN A 318 -1.28 -26.84 0.29
CA ASN A 318 -0.51 -27.11 1.51
C ASN A 318 0.89 -26.50 1.45
N TYR A 319 1.48 -26.27 2.62
CA TYR A 319 2.93 -26.13 2.75
C TYR A 319 3.54 -27.40 3.35
N SER A 320 4.84 -27.61 3.08
CA SER A 320 5.69 -28.57 3.77
C SER A 320 7.06 -27.94 4.04
N ILE A 321 7.45 -27.82 5.31
CA ILE A 321 8.74 -27.28 5.73
C ILE A 321 9.80 -28.35 5.54
N GLU A 322 10.71 -28.13 4.59
CA GLU A 322 11.74 -29.07 4.18
C GLU A 322 13.02 -28.93 5.01
N SER A 323 13.29 -27.72 5.50
CA SER A 323 14.44 -27.43 6.36
C SER A 323 14.23 -26.18 7.21
N GLY A 324 15.01 -26.04 8.27
CA GLY A 324 14.98 -24.88 9.17
C GLY A 324 14.41 -25.21 10.56
N THR A 325 14.06 -24.17 11.29
CA THR A 325 13.49 -24.28 12.65
C THR A 325 12.19 -23.46 12.69
N PRO A 326 11.02 -24.09 12.44
CA PRO A 326 9.74 -23.39 12.57
C PRO A 326 9.49 -22.96 14.02
N PRO A 327 8.48 -22.11 14.27
CA PRO A 327 8.11 -21.81 15.64
C PRO A 327 7.80 -23.08 16.43
N ALA A 328 8.18 -23.11 17.70
CA ALA A 328 7.79 -24.21 18.59
C ALA A 328 6.26 -24.37 18.54
N SER A 329 5.77 -25.59 18.33
CA SER A 329 4.37 -25.97 18.09
C SER A 329 3.77 -25.77 16.69
N PHE A 330 4.49 -25.18 15.73
CA PHE A 330 4.02 -25.16 14.33
C PHE A 330 4.29 -26.51 13.63
N PRO A 331 3.28 -27.11 12.96
CA PRO A 331 3.47 -28.36 12.25
C PRO A 331 4.33 -28.15 11.01
N LEU A 332 5.08 -29.19 10.65
CA LEU A 332 5.91 -29.20 9.43
C LEU A 332 5.07 -29.16 8.16
N THR A 333 3.80 -29.54 8.22
CA THR A 333 2.85 -29.46 7.12
C THR A 333 1.58 -28.76 7.58
N GLY A 334 0.88 -28.08 6.67
CA GLY A 334 -0.36 -27.39 6.99
C GLY A 334 -0.91 -26.61 5.80
N THR A 335 -1.90 -25.75 6.05
CA THR A 335 -2.55 -24.96 5.01
C THR A 335 -1.71 -23.73 4.66
N TYR A 336 -1.52 -23.50 3.37
CA TYR A 336 -0.94 -22.28 2.83
C TYR A 336 -1.96 -21.49 2.02
N LEU A 337 -2.04 -20.20 2.31
CA LEU A 337 -2.87 -19.25 1.59
C LEU A 337 -2.02 -18.14 0.99
N ARG A 338 -2.40 -17.69 -0.19
CA ARG A 338 -1.86 -16.46 -0.79
C ARG A 338 -2.98 -15.46 -0.88
N PHE A 339 -2.79 -14.28 -0.28
CA PHE A 339 -3.84 -13.28 -0.24
C PHE A 339 -4.06 -12.67 -1.63
N VAL A 340 -5.23 -13.00 -2.17
CA VAL A 340 -5.91 -12.39 -3.32
C VAL A 340 -7.35 -12.18 -2.82
N ARG A 341 -7.88 -10.97 -2.92
CA ARG A 341 -9.17 -10.63 -2.27
C ARG A 341 -10.35 -11.19 -3.05
#